data_AF-A0A2M7XZS9-F1
#
_entry.id   AF-A0A2M7XZS9-F1
#
_cell.length_a   1.000
_cell.length_b   1.000
_cell.length_c   1.000
_cell.angle_alpha   90.00
_cell.angle_beta   90.00
_cell.angle_gamma   90.00
#
_symmetry.space_group_name_H-M   'P 1'
#
loop_
_entity.id
_entity.type
_entity.pdbx_description
1 polymer ?
#
loop_
_entity_poly.entity_id
_entity_poly.type
_entity_poly.pdbx_seq_one_letter_code
_entity_poly.pdbx_strand_id
1 'polypeptide(L)'
;ACEGGASADDFNPVLAASKQPVNAARLRDEMARRGVEILESDETTLAVNTEKGGWTEIGRLDEMGHSLGASLVRHIDVEVEAIADRISALLGTGWTRVRVVTDHGWLLVPGGMPKVELPAHLVATKWARCASVRGESSPDVPTFGWFWNAHAR
;
A
#
# COMPACT_ATOMS: atom_id res chain seq x y z
N ALA A 1 12.24 -1.09 11.40
CA ALA A 1 11.44 -2.29 11.04
C ALA A 1 10.06 -2.09 11.60
N CYS A 2 9.05 -2.62 10.93
CA CYS A 2 7.68 -2.58 11.39
C CYS A 2 7.36 -3.87 12.15
N GLU A 3 6.42 -3.79 13.08
CA GLU A 3 5.88 -4.93 13.82
C GLU A 3 4.38 -4.71 14.05
N GLY A 4 3.66 -5.74 14.51
CA GLY A 4 2.27 -5.59 14.92
C GLY A 4 2.10 -4.72 16.14
N GLY A 5 1.05 -3.89 16.10
CA GLY A 5 0.55 -3.23 17.30
C GLY A 5 -0.15 -4.20 18.25
N ALA A 6 -0.32 -3.79 19.50
CA ALA A 6 -1.11 -4.53 20.49
C ALA A 6 -2.61 -4.60 20.13
N SER A 7 -3.10 -3.62 19.37
CA SER A 7 -4.46 -3.57 18.82
C SER A 7 -4.44 -3.78 17.31
N ALA A 8 -5.54 -4.34 16.79
CA ALA A 8 -5.84 -4.43 15.36
C ALA A 8 -7.00 -3.50 14.96
N ASP A 9 -7.34 -2.51 15.80
CA ASP A 9 -8.50 -1.63 15.57
C ASP A 9 -8.32 -0.71 14.36
N ASP A 10 -7.07 -0.34 14.08
CA ASP A 10 -6.69 0.52 12.97
C ASP A 10 -5.87 -0.17 11.87
N PHE A 11 -5.59 -1.48 12.05
CA PHE A 11 -4.76 -2.29 11.15
C PHE A 11 -3.39 -1.68 10.81
N ASN A 12 -2.92 -0.72 11.59
CA ASN A 12 -1.62 -0.11 11.35
C ASN A 12 -0.54 -0.92 12.07
N PRO A 13 0.53 -1.32 11.37
CA PRO A 13 1.73 -1.76 12.07
C PRO A 13 2.33 -0.56 12.83
N VAL A 14 3.19 -0.85 13.79
CA VAL A 14 3.97 0.16 14.51
C VAL A 14 5.43 0.08 14.13
N LEU A 15 6.16 1.18 14.27
CA LEU A 15 7.61 1.17 14.19
C LEU A 15 8.18 0.43 15.41
N ALA A 16 8.98 -0.61 15.21
CA ALA A 16 9.54 -1.41 16.30
C ALA A 16 10.35 -0.57 17.32
N ALA A 17 10.98 0.52 16.86
CA ALA A 17 11.81 1.39 17.68
C ALA A 17 11.02 2.37 18.56
N SER A 18 9.95 2.98 18.04
CA SER A 18 9.21 4.04 18.73
C SER A 18 7.82 3.60 19.22
N LYS A 19 7.35 2.43 18.77
CA LYS A 19 5.99 1.90 18.96
C LYS A 19 4.89 2.83 18.44
N GLN A 20 5.25 3.83 17.64
CA GLN A 20 4.29 4.74 17.01
C GLN A 20 3.65 4.06 15.79
N PRO A 21 2.35 4.28 15.54
CA PRO A 21 1.68 3.81 14.33
C PRO A 21 2.43 4.27 13.08
N VAL A 22 2.56 3.40 12.08
CA VAL A 22 3.15 3.75 10.80
C VAL A 22 2.12 4.49 9.95
N ASN A 23 2.55 5.60 9.35
CA ASN A 23 1.85 6.23 8.23
C ASN A 23 2.86 6.50 7.11
N ALA A 24 2.40 6.97 5.95
CA ALA A 24 3.25 7.21 4.79
C ALA A 24 4.43 8.15 5.12
N ALA A 25 4.16 9.25 5.82
CA ALA A 25 5.20 10.22 6.20
C ALA A 25 6.29 9.60 7.09
N ARG A 26 5.90 8.91 8.18
CA ARG A 26 6.86 8.25 9.08
C ARG A 26 7.64 7.14 8.39
N LEU A 27 7.02 6.43 7.45
CA LEU A 27 7.71 5.39 6.69
C LEU A 27 8.79 6.01 5.80
N ARG A 28 8.47 7.10 5.09
CA ARG A 28 9.44 7.87 4.29
C ARG A 28 10.56 8.44 5.15
N ASP A 29 10.25 9.00 6.31
CA ASP A 29 11.27 9.49 7.26
C ASP A 29 12.22 8.39 7.73
N GLU A 30 11.69 7.20 8.10
CA GLU A 30 12.53 6.08 8.54
C GLU A 30 13.33 5.46 7.40
N MET A 31 12.81 5.49 6.17
CA MET A 31 13.55 5.11 4.96
C MET A 31 14.70 6.08 4.68
N ALA A 32 14.44 7.39 4.73
CA ALA A 32 15.45 8.44 4.60
C ALA A 32 16.53 8.32 5.69
N ARG A 33 16.13 8.08 6.95
CA ARG A 33 17.07 7.85 8.06
C ARG A 33 17.96 6.62 7.84
N ARG A 34 17.50 5.63 7.08
CA ARG A 34 18.26 4.44 6.69
C ARG A 34 19.13 4.66 5.45
N GLY A 35 19.11 5.85 4.86
CA GLY A 35 19.89 6.20 3.67
C GLY A 35 19.20 5.89 2.34
N VAL A 36 17.89 5.59 2.34
CA VAL A 36 17.11 5.48 1.10
C VAL A 36 16.67 6.87 0.67
N GLU A 37 17.01 7.28 -0.54
CA GLU A 37 16.56 8.56 -1.09
C GLU A 37 15.08 8.50 -1.45
N ILE A 38 14.27 9.41 -0.94
CA ILE A 38 12.86 9.53 -1.31
C ILE A 38 12.77 10.54 -2.44
N LEU A 39 12.35 10.08 -3.62
CA LEU A 39 12.22 10.89 -4.82
C LEU A 39 10.77 11.30 -5.03
N GLU A 40 10.55 12.58 -5.26
CA GLU A 40 9.25 13.07 -5.72
C GLU A 40 8.94 12.54 -7.14
N SER A 41 7.67 12.59 -7.53
CA SER A 41 7.13 11.91 -8.72
C SER A 41 7.83 12.25 -10.04
N ASP A 42 8.38 13.47 -10.18
CA ASP A 42 9.10 13.97 -11.35
C ASP A 42 10.62 14.10 -11.13
N GLU A 43 11.08 13.85 -9.91
CA GLU A 43 12.47 14.06 -9.51
C GLU A 43 13.39 13.00 -10.10
N THR A 44 14.40 13.42 -10.87
CA THR A 44 15.37 12.54 -11.51
C THR A 44 16.78 12.85 -11.00
N THR A 45 16.92 12.98 -9.68
CA THR A 45 18.22 13.21 -9.06
C THR A 45 19.22 12.13 -9.47
N LEU A 46 20.45 12.59 -9.69
CA LEU A 46 21.59 11.72 -9.92
C LEU A 46 21.73 10.78 -8.72
N ALA A 47 21.96 9.50 -8.97
CA ALA A 47 22.20 8.49 -7.92
C ALA A 47 23.54 8.66 -7.18
N VAL A 48 24.04 9.89 -7.07
CA VAL A 48 25.33 10.24 -6.45
C VAL A 48 25.11 10.28 -4.94
N ASN A 49 25.78 9.36 -4.24
CA ASN A 49 25.69 9.14 -2.78
C ASN A 49 24.50 8.30 -2.27
N THR A 50 23.77 7.58 -3.13
CA THR A 50 22.65 6.71 -2.70
C THR A 50 23.11 5.29 -2.35
N GLU A 51 23.85 5.14 -1.24
CA GLU A 51 24.38 3.83 -0.83
C GLU A 51 23.30 2.74 -0.60
N LYS A 52 22.05 3.14 -0.31
CA LYS A 52 20.92 2.23 -0.06
C LYS A 52 19.81 2.30 -1.11
N GLY A 53 20.05 2.99 -2.22
CA GLY A 53 19.09 3.17 -3.29
C GLY A 53 18.06 4.27 -3.03
N GLY A 54 16.98 4.25 -3.81
CA GLY A 54 15.90 5.24 -3.75
C GLY A 54 14.52 4.64 -3.83
N TRP A 55 13.51 5.41 -3.44
CA TRP A 55 12.10 5.08 -3.45
C TRP A 55 11.29 6.22 -4.07
N THR A 56 10.37 5.86 -4.95
CA THR A 56 9.43 6.81 -5.55
C THR A 56 8.09 6.09 -5.76
N GLU A 57 7.01 6.84 -5.71
CA GLU A 57 5.66 6.36 -6.00
C GLU A 57 5.14 7.11 -7.24
N ILE A 58 4.54 6.38 -8.17
CA ILE A 58 4.00 6.91 -9.42
C ILE A 58 2.78 6.10 -9.85
N GLY A 59 1.92 6.74 -10.63
CA GLY A 59 0.73 6.13 -11.21
C GLY A 59 -0.52 6.49 -10.42
N ARG A 60 -1.63 6.54 -11.13
CA ARG A 60 -2.95 6.90 -10.57
C ARG A 60 -3.98 5.82 -10.82
N LEU A 61 -3.55 4.62 -11.17
CA LEU A 61 -4.41 3.50 -11.54
C LEU A 61 -5.48 3.17 -10.49
N ASP A 62 -5.16 3.25 -9.20
CA ASP A 62 -6.14 3.01 -8.13
C ASP A 62 -7.22 4.12 -8.08
N GLU A 63 -6.80 5.38 -8.02
CA GLU A 63 -7.68 6.55 -8.02
C GLU A 63 -8.56 6.59 -9.30
N MET A 64 -7.95 6.32 -10.45
CA MET A 64 -8.62 6.26 -11.75
C MET A 64 -9.57 5.07 -11.84
N GLY A 65 -9.21 3.92 -11.27
CA GLY A 65 -10.08 2.76 -11.20
C GLY A 65 -11.36 3.09 -10.41
N HIS A 66 -11.22 3.75 -9.27
CA HIS A 66 -12.35 4.14 -8.43
C HIS A 66 -13.26 5.17 -9.11
N SER A 67 -12.70 6.09 -9.90
CA SER A 67 -13.46 7.17 -10.55
C SER A 67 -14.04 6.78 -11.92
N LEU A 68 -13.34 5.96 -12.71
CA LEU A 68 -13.70 5.67 -14.10
C LEU A 68 -14.35 4.30 -14.30
N GLY A 69 -14.17 3.37 -13.36
CA GLY A 69 -14.68 2.00 -13.47
C GLY A 69 -14.22 1.32 -14.76
N ALA A 70 -15.15 0.82 -15.57
CA ALA A 70 -14.83 0.14 -16.84
C ALA A 70 -14.09 1.04 -17.85
N SER A 71 -14.23 2.36 -17.75
CA SER A 71 -13.54 3.30 -18.63
C SER A 71 -12.04 3.40 -18.35
N LEU A 72 -11.56 2.88 -17.20
CA LEU A 72 -10.12 2.79 -16.87
C LEU A 72 -9.32 2.12 -18.00
N VAL A 73 -9.91 1.12 -18.69
CA VAL A 73 -9.25 0.39 -19.78
C VAL A 73 -8.66 1.30 -20.85
N ARG A 74 -9.25 2.49 -21.06
CA ARG A 74 -8.78 3.47 -22.06
C ARG A 74 -7.54 4.26 -21.61
N HIS A 75 -7.18 4.15 -20.34
CA HIS A 75 -6.09 4.91 -19.71
C HIS A 75 -4.92 4.02 -19.28
N ILE A 76 -5.09 2.69 -19.25
CA ILE A 76 -4.05 1.77 -18.79
C ILE A 76 -2.75 1.97 -19.59
N ASP A 77 -2.83 2.05 -20.92
CA ASP A 77 -1.65 2.21 -21.76
C ASP A 77 -0.90 3.51 -21.45
N VAL A 78 -1.63 4.61 -21.22
CA VAL A 78 -1.03 5.91 -20.87
C VAL A 78 -0.32 5.85 -19.51
N GLU A 79 -0.94 5.22 -18.51
CA GLU A 79 -0.33 5.08 -17.17
C GLU A 79 0.90 4.16 -17.22
N VAL A 80 0.87 3.09 -18.01
CA VAL A 80 2.02 2.19 -18.18
C VAL A 80 3.16 2.88 -18.94
N GLU A 81 2.86 3.67 -19.97
CA GLU A 81 3.85 4.47 -20.69
C GLU A 81 4.53 5.47 -19.73
N ALA A 82 3.76 6.17 -18.89
CA ALA A 82 4.31 7.10 -17.90
C ALA A 82 5.24 6.41 -16.89
N ILE A 83 4.91 5.18 -16.46
CA ILE A 83 5.79 4.36 -15.61
C ILE A 83 7.06 3.96 -16.38
N ALA A 84 6.95 3.58 -17.65
CA ALA A 84 8.09 3.22 -18.49
C ALA A 84 9.04 4.41 -18.74
N ASP A 85 8.49 5.59 -18.98
CA ASP A 85 9.24 6.85 -19.13
C ASP A 85 9.98 7.18 -17.83
N ARG A 86 9.32 7.04 -16.69
CA ARG A 86 9.94 7.24 -15.36
C ARG A 86 11.11 6.29 -15.14
N ILE A 87 10.95 5.01 -15.47
CA ILE A 87 12.02 4.01 -15.37
C ILE A 87 13.19 4.40 -16.26
N SER A 88 12.92 4.77 -17.51
CA SER A 88 13.94 5.16 -18.49
C SER A 88 14.71 6.40 -18.05
N ALA A 89 14.01 7.40 -17.49
CA ALA A 89 14.62 8.61 -16.95
C ALA A 89 15.56 8.31 -15.77
N LEU A 90 15.13 7.49 -14.81
CA LEU A 90 15.98 7.08 -13.68
C LEU A 90 17.23 6.33 -14.16
N LEU A 91 17.07 5.36 -15.05
CA LEU A 91 18.20 4.64 -15.62
C LEU A 91 19.17 5.59 -16.36
N GLY A 92 18.62 6.58 -17.07
CA GLY A 92 19.38 7.61 -17.78
C GLY A 92 20.16 8.56 -16.87
N THR A 93 19.79 8.70 -15.58
CA THR A 93 20.48 9.55 -14.60
C THR A 93 21.40 8.79 -13.64
N GLY A 94 21.79 7.57 -14.01
CA GLY A 94 22.83 6.80 -13.31
C GLY A 94 22.30 5.77 -12.31
N TRP A 95 20.99 5.60 -12.17
CA TRP A 95 20.43 4.46 -11.46
C TRP A 95 20.72 3.18 -12.25
N THR A 96 21.29 2.15 -11.61
CA THR A 96 21.74 0.94 -12.31
C THR A 96 20.66 -0.14 -12.47
N ARG A 97 19.59 -0.04 -11.67
CA ARG A 97 18.47 -0.98 -11.67
C ARG A 97 17.23 -0.30 -11.10
N VAL A 98 16.09 -0.54 -11.73
CA VAL A 98 14.77 -0.16 -11.21
C VAL A 98 13.95 -1.43 -10.96
N ARG A 99 13.33 -1.53 -9.79
CA ARG A 99 12.38 -2.61 -9.46
C ARG A 99 11.00 -1.99 -9.26
N VAL A 100 10.06 -2.40 -10.10
CA VAL A 100 8.65 -2.01 -9.99
C VAL A 100 7.92 -3.01 -9.10
N VAL A 101 7.14 -2.51 -8.16
CA VAL A 101 6.25 -3.30 -7.30
C VAL A 101 4.89 -2.60 -7.23
N THR A 102 3.83 -3.38 -7.07
CA THR A 102 2.50 -2.86 -6.74
C THR A 102 2.12 -3.36 -5.35
N ASP A 103 1.39 -2.53 -4.61
CA ASP A 103 0.84 -2.88 -3.31
C ASP A 103 -0.39 -3.79 -3.44
N HIS A 104 -1.22 -3.55 -4.46
CA HIS A 104 -2.34 -4.39 -4.82
C HIS A 104 -2.68 -4.29 -6.32
N GLY A 105 -3.63 -5.12 -6.75
CA GLY A 105 -4.19 -5.09 -8.10
C GLY A 105 -5.51 -4.34 -8.16
N TRP A 106 -6.14 -4.36 -9.33
CA TRP A 106 -7.48 -3.84 -9.57
C TRP A 106 -8.39 -4.93 -10.11
N LEU A 107 -9.64 -4.97 -9.66
CA LEU A 107 -10.66 -5.89 -10.17
C LEU A 107 -11.85 -5.09 -10.71
N LEU A 108 -12.08 -5.18 -12.02
CA LEU A 108 -13.29 -4.63 -12.63
C LEU A 108 -14.45 -5.58 -12.38
N VAL A 109 -15.41 -5.14 -11.56
CA VAL A 109 -16.62 -5.91 -11.23
C VAL A 109 -17.86 -5.13 -11.67
N PRO A 110 -18.34 -5.33 -12.91
CA PRO A 110 -19.61 -4.75 -13.35
C PRO A 110 -20.75 -5.17 -12.42
N GLY A 111 -21.53 -4.21 -11.91
CA GLY A 111 -22.59 -4.47 -10.93
C GLY A 111 -22.11 -4.51 -9.47
N GLY A 112 -20.80 -4.37 -9.22
CA GLY A 112 -20.21 -4.34 -7.90
C GLY A 112 -20.03 -5.72 -7.26
N MET A 113 -19.31 -5.74 -6.14
CA MET A 113 -19.12 -6.96 -5.34
C MET A 113 -20.38 -7.27 -4.52
N PRO A 114 -20.75 -8.55 -4.33
CA PRO A 114 -21.81 -8.92 -3.40
C PRO A 114 -21.52 -8.37 -2.00
N LYS A 115 -22.49 -7.63 -1.43
CA LYS A 115 -22.37 -7.11 -0.07
C LYS A 115 -22.77 -8.19 0.93
N VAL A 116 -21.89 -8.44 1.90
CA VAL A 116 -22.19 -9.29 3.04
C VAL A 116 -22.45 -8.40 4.26
N GLU A 117 -23.60 -8.57 4.89
CA GLU A 117 -23.91 -7.88 6.14
C GLU A 117 -23.24 -8.60 7.31
N LEU A 118 -22.28 -7.92 7.94
CA LEU A 118 -21.59 -8.41 9.12
C LEU A 118 -22.15 -7.73 10.38
N PRO A 119 -22.79 -8.48 11.30
CA PRO A 119 -23.36 -7.95 12.53
C PRO A 119 -22.33 -7.24 13.42
N ALA A 120 -22.67 -6.06 13.91
CA ALA A 120 -21.76 -5.22 14.70
C ALA A 120 -21.26 -5.87 16.00
N HIS A 121 -22.04 -6.79 16.59
CA HIS A 121 -21.64 -7.47 17.82
C HIS A 121 -20.53 -8.51 17.62
N LEU A 122 -20.31 -8.98 16.39
CA LEU A 122 -19.26 -9.96 16.05
C LEU A 122 -17.90 -9.31 15.80
N VAL A 123 -17.85 -7.98 15.69
CA VAL A 123 -16.66 -7.24 15.29
C VAL A 123 -16.18 -6.29 16.37
N ALA A 124 -14.87 -6.14 16.49
CA ALA A 124 -14.22 -5.15 17.35
C ALA A 124 -14.10 -3.81 16.60
N THR A 125 -13.62 -3.83 15.35
CA THR A 125 -13.64 -2.69 14.44
C THR A 125 -14.25 -3.06 13.09
N LYS A 126 -14.86 -2.09 12.39
CA LYS A 126 -15.44 -2.28 11.05
C LYS A 126 -15.04 -1.13 10.14
N TRP A 127 -14.37 -1.46 9.05
CA TRP A 127 -13.89 -0.56 8.01
C TRP A 127 -14.65 -0.81 6.71
N ALA A 128 -14.38 0.00 5.68
CA ALA A 128 -15.05 -0.12 4.39
C ALA A 128 -14.81 -1.49 3.71
N ARG A 129 -13.63 -2.10 3.90
CA ARG A 129 -13.20 -3.33 3.21
C ARG A 129 -12.86 -4.50 4.13
N CYS A 130 -12.72 -4.27 5.43
CA CYS A 130 -12.37 -5.29 6.41
C CYS A 130 -13.00 -5.01 7.77
N ALA A 131 -12.97 -5.99 8.66
CA ALA A 131 -13.36 -5.88 10.05
C ALA A 131 -12.49 -6.80 10.89
N SER A 132 -12.26 -6.46 12.15
CA SER A 132 -11.58 -7.35 13.10
C SER A 132 -12.64 -8.08 13.92
N VAL A 133 -12.46 -9.38 14.12
CA VAL A 133 -13.37 -10.21 14.90
C VAL A 133 -13.24 -9.88 16.39
N ARG A 134 -14.37 -9.76 17.08
CA ARG A 134 -14.40 -9.48 18.52
C ARG A 134 -14.10 -10.74 19.32
N GLY A 135 -12.91 -10.80 19.92
CA GLY A 135 -12.52 -11.88 20.82
C GLY A 135 -12.71 -13.26 20.19
N GLU A 136 -13.42 -14.15 20.88
CA GLU A 136 -13.67 -15.53 20.43
C GLU A 136 -14.87 -15.68 19.47
N SER A 137 -15.50 -14.57 19.05
CA SER A 137 -16.64 -14.60 18.09
C SER A 137 -16.30 -15.41 16.83
N SER A 138 -17.29 -16.13 16.30
CA SER A 138 -17.12 -16.97 15.11
C SER A 138 -18.14 -16.53 14.07
N PRO A 139 -17.82 -15.55 13.22
CA PRO A 139 -18.74 -15.12 12.18
C PRO A 139 -18.82 -16.18 11.07
N ASP A 140 -20.00 -16.32 10.46
CA ASP A 140 -20.25 -17.27 9.35
C ASP A 140 -19.69 -16.77 8.00
N VAL A 141 -18.53 -16.11 8.03
CA VAL A 141 -17.81 -15.61 6.85
C VAL A 141 -16.34 -16.05 6.93
N PRO A 142 -15.63 -16.14 5.80
CA PRO A 142 -14.20 -16.41 5.83
C PRO A 142 -13.44 -15.40 6.70
N THR A 143 -12.59 -15.92 7.59
CA THR A 143 -11.67 -15.13 8.42
C THR A 143 -10.24 -15.40 7.98
N PHE A 144 -9.40 -14.36 8.05
CA PHE A 144 -8.01 -14.44 7.60
C PHE A 144 -7.12 -13.84 8.68
N GLY A 145 -6.03 -14.56 9.02
CA GLY A 145 -5.07 -14.04 9.99
C GLY A 145 -4.33 -12.81 9.44
N TRP A 146 -4.04 -11.86 10.33
CA TRP A 146 -3.25 -10.68 9.96
C TRP A 146 -1.76 -10.96 10.17
N PHE A 147 -0.93 -10.73 9.14
CA PHE A 147 0.51 -11.01 9.18
C PHE A 147 1.22 -10.37 10.39
N TRP A 148 0.84 -9.15 10.76
CA TRP A 148 1.50 -8.41 11.83
C TRP A 148 1.02 -8.80 13.23
N ASN A 149 -0.18 -9.39 13.36
CA ASN A 149 -0.73 -9.82 14.64
C ASN A 149 -1.44 -11.18 14.47
N ALA A 150 -0.79 -12.24 14.95
CA ALA A 150 -1.30 -13.61 14.85
C ALA A 150 -2.61 -13.84 15.63
N HIS A 151 -2.98 -12.93 16.55
CA HIS A 151 -4.24 -12.98 17.29
C HIS A 151 -5.37 -12.23 16.61
N ALA A 152 -5.07 -11.42 15.58
CA ALA A 152 -6.07 -10.70 14.81
C ALA A 152 -6.59 -11.57 13.66
N ARG A 153 -7.91 -11.59 13.52
CA ARG A 153 -8.67 -12.33 12.50
C ARG A 153 -9.91 -11.56 12.10
#